data_AF-A0A660UGW0-F1
#
_entry.id   AF-A0A660UGW0-F1
#
_cell.length_a   1.000
_cell.length_b   1.000
_cell.length_c   1.000
_cell.angle_alpha   90.00
_cell.angle_beta   90.00
_cell.angle_gamma   90.00
#
_symmetry.space_group_name_H-M   'P 1'
#
loop_
_entity.id
_entity.type
_entity.pdbx_description
1 polymer ?
#
loop_
_entity_poly.entity_id
_entity_poly.type
_entity_poly.pdbx_seq_one_letter_code
_entity_poly.pdbx_strand_id
1 'polypeptide(L)' 'VGFDDPPRLAEKAATEEEALDCYRRVRDEIRAFVETLPGSLKQRDR' A
#
# COMPACT_ATOMS: atom_id res chain seq x y z
N VAL A 1 -0.20 -11.32 -3.93
CA VAL A 1 0.92 -10.39 -3.63
C VAL A 1 0.32 -9.24 -2.84
N GLY A 2 0.95 -8.83 -1.73
CA GLY A 2 0.44 -7.77 -0.85
C GLY A 2 0.94 -6.38 -1.28
N PHE A 3 0.78 -5.39 -0.41
CA PHE A 3 1.35 -4.06 -0.58
C PHE A 3 2.85 -4.07 -0.32
N ASP A 4 3.58 -3.13 -0.92
CA ASP A 4 4.99 -2.94 -0.63
C ASP A 4 5.21 -2.46 0.82
N ASP A 5 6.40 -2.73 1.36
CA ASP A 5 6.82 -2.26 2.68
C ASP A 5 7.39 -0.83 2.60
N PRO A 6 6.70 0.21 3.12
CA PRO A 6 7.15 1.59 2.99
C PRO A 6 8.53 1.88 3.59
N PRO A 7 8.89 1.42 4.82
CA PRO A 7 10.24 1.49 5.35
C PRO A 7 11.33 1.05 4.36
N ARG A 8 11.17 -0.13 3.73
CA ARG A 8 12.13 -0.66 2.76
C ARG A 8 12.29 0.21 1.52
N LEU A 9 11.22 0.89 1.10
CA LEU A 9 11.26 1.83 -0.02
C LEU A 9 11.98 3.14 0.38
N ALA A 10 11.68 3.62 1.60
CA ALA A 10 12.25 4.84 2.15
C ALA A 10 13.75 4.73 2.46
N GLU A 11 14.31 3.52 2.62
CA GLU A 11 15.77 3.30 2.81
C GLU A 11 16.64 3.95 1.73
N LYS A 12 16.11 4.12 0.52
CA LYS A 12 16.82 4.72 -0.62
C LYS A 12 16.47 6.19 -0.86
N ALA A 13 15.59 6.77 -0.05
CA ALA A 13 15.19 8.16 -0.19
C ALA A 13 16.35 9.07 0.21
N ALA A 14 16.63 10.09 -0.62
CA ALA A 14 17.66 11.08 -0.34
C ALA A 14 17.13 12.20 0.57
N THR A 15 15.80 12.33 0.68
CA THR A 15 15.13 13.37 1.46
C THR A 15 13.97 12.83 2.27
N GLU A 16 13.57 13.57 3.31
CA GLU A 16 12.38 13.26 4.11
C GLU A 16 11.11 13.24 3.25
N GLU A 17 10.99 14.16 2.28
CA GLU A 17 9.82 14.23 1.40
C GLU A 17 9.69 12.97 0.53
N GLU A 18 10.81 12.50 -0.06
CA GLU A 18 10.84 11.24 -0.82
C GLU A 18 10.53 10.02 0.06
N ALA A 19 10.98 10.03 1.32
CA ALA A 19 10.62 8.99 2.28
C ALA A 19 9.11 8.99 2.56
N LEU A 20 8.52 10.16 2.82
CA LEU A 20 7.09 10.32 3.06
C LEU A 20 6.24 9.89 1.84
N ASP A 21 6.71 10.14 0.62
CA ASP A 21 6.06 9.66 -0.61
C ASP A 21 5.93 8.15 -0.66
N CYS A 22 6.93 7.39 -0.18
CA CYS A 22 6.86 5.94 -0.10
C CYS A 22 5.68 5.48 0.79
N TYR A 23 5.48 6.14 1.94
CA TYR A 23 4.36 5.85 2.83
C TYR A 23 3.01 6.28 2.24
N ARG A 24 2.96 7.46 1.61
CA ARG A 24 1.74 7.96 0.95
C ARG A 24 1.27 7.02 -0.15
N ARG A 25 2.19 6.54 -0.99
CA ARG A 25 1.89 5.58 -2.06
C ARG A 25 1.22 4.32 -1.53
N VAL A 26 1.87 3.65 -0.57
CA VAL A 26 1.35 2.38 -0.01
C VAL A 26 0.01 2.61 0.71
N ARG A 27 -0.13 3.73 1.44
CA ARG A 27 -1.40 4.10 2.06
C ARG A 27 -2.52 4.24 1.03
N ASP A 28 -2.25 4.90 -0.10
CA ASP A 28 -3.26 5.15 -1.13
C ASP A 28 -3.62 3.86 -1.88
N GLU A 29 -2.67 2.95 -2.08
CA GLU A 29 -2.92 1.59 -2.57
C GLU A 29 -3.83 0.79 -1.62
N ILE A 30 -3.55 0.84 -0.31
CA ILE A 30 -4.39 0.21 0.71
C ILE A 30 -5.80 0.80 0.69
N ARG A 31 -5.91 2.14 0.59
CA ARG A 31 -7.22 2.81 0.49
C ARG A 31 -7.99 2.32 -0.73
N ALA A 32 -7.37 2.30 -1.90
CA ALA A 32 -8.01 1.83 -3.12
C ALA A 32 -8.47 0.37 -3.01
N PHE A 33 -7.68 -0.49 -2.36
CA PHE A 33 -8.09 -1.87 -2.10
C PHE A 33 -9.28 -1.94 -1.13
N VAL A 34 -9.25 -1.20 -0.02
CA VAL A 34 -10.34 -1.18 0.97
C VAL A 34 -11.66 -0.70 0.35
N GLU A 35 -11.61 0.24 -0.59
CA GLU A 35 -12.77 0.70 -1.36
C GLU A 35 -13.41 -0.41 -2.22
N THR A 36 -12.67 -1.47 -2.55
CA THR A 36 -13.22 -2.65 -3.25
C THR A 36 -13.92 -3.65 -2.32
N LEU A 37 -13.87 -3.45 -1.00
CA LEU A 37 -14.48 -4.35 -0.02
C LEU A 37 -16.00 -4.11 0.09
N PRO A 38 -16.81 -5.16 0.30
CA PRO A 38 -16.42 -6.56 0.48
C PRO A 38 -16.23 -7.33 -0.85
N GLY A 39 -16.34 -6.67 -2.00
CA GLY A 39 -16.28 -7.31 -3.32
C GLY A 39 -15.01 -8.16 -3.54
N SER A 40 -13.87 -7.70 -3.06
CA SER A 40 -12.60 -8.44 -3.13
C SER A 40 -12.48 -9.63 -2.15
N LEU A 41 -13.40 -9.77 -1.18
CA LEU A 41 -13.43 -10.90 -0.24
C LEU A 41 -14.20 -12.12 -0.76
N LYS A 42 -14.88 -12.02 -1.90
CA LYS A 42 -15.79 -13.08 -2.42
C LYS A 42 -15.09 -14.37 -2.91
N GLN A 43 -13.80 -14.55 -2.64
CA GLN A 43 -13.10 -15.81 -2.89
C GLN A 43 -12.97 -16.63 -1.60
N ARG A 44 -14.10 -17.17 -1.13
CA ARG A 44 -14.13 -18.37 -0.26
C ARG A 44 -15.55 -18.93 -0.10
N ASP A 45 -16.24 -19.11 -1.22
CA ASP A 45 -17.36 -20.07 -1.31
C ASP A 45 -16.89 -21.27 -2.14
N ARG A 46 -16.15 -22.17 -1.49
CA ARG A 46 -15.91 -23.55 -1.96
C ARG A 46 -15.90 -24.48 -0.76
#